data_AF-A0A1F8PR66-F1
#
_entry.id   AF-A0A1F8PR66-F1
#
_cell.length_a   1.000
_cell.length_b   1.000
_cell.length_c   1.000
_cell.angle_alpha   90.00
_cell.angle_beta   90.00
_cell.angle_gamma   90.00
#
_symmetry.space_group_name_H-M   'P 1'
#
loop_
_entity.id
_entity.type
_entity.pdbx_description
1 polymer ?
#
loop_
_entity_poly.entity_id
_entity_poly.type
_entity_poly.pdbx_seq_one_letter_code
_entity_poly.pdbx_strand_id
1 'polypeptide(L)'
;MAERDRPEKAQFESAEALEERVIEIARVAKVVKGGRRFQFRVTVVVGDKKGKVGMGVGKANAVPDAMRKASERAHKDMRQVNLSGTTIPHEIIGKTAGAKVFVKPASPGTGVIAAGGVRAVLEVAGIRDILTKSMGSANVLNVVMATFDALDHLRSPQEEAVRRGKKVEELLPFWERRRQNA
;
A
#
# COMPACT_ATOMS: atom_id res chain seq x y z
N MET A 1 22.28 -42.82 -20.44
CA MET A 1 21.56 -41.59 -20.83
C MET A 1 20.21 -41.63 -20.13
N ALA A 2 20.03 -40.83 -19.08
CA ALA A 2 18.72 -40.61 -18.48
C ALA A 2 18.58 -39.10 -18.34
N GLU A 3 17.96 -38.49 -19.34
CA GLU A 3 17.54 -37.09 -19.30
C GLU A 3 16.61 -36.92 -18.09
N ARG A 4 17.10 -36.19 -17.09
CA ARG A 4 16.27 -35.74 -15.98
C ARG A 4 15.38 -34.63 -16.52
N ASP A 5 14.13 -35.00 -16.74
CA ASP A 5 13.01 -34.14 -17.04
C ASP A 5 12.98 -32.99 -16.01
N ARG A 6 13.38 -31.80 -16.44
CA ARG A 6 13.29 -30.58 -15.63
C ARG A 6 11.81 -30.19 -15.68
N PRO A 7 11.09 -30.11 -14.55
CA PRO A 7 9.74 -29.57 -14.59
C PRO A 7 9.85 -28.13 -15.09
N GLU A 8 9.33 -27.89 -16.29
CA GLU A 8 9.12 -26.55 -16.84
C GLU A 8 8.37 -25.75 -15.79
N LYS A 9 8.93 -24.58 -15.44
CA LYS A 9 8.29 -23.64 -14.54
C LYS A 9 6.90 -23.37 -15.08
N ALA A 10 5.89 -23.87 -14.37
CA ALA A 10 4.51 -23.48 -14.57
C ALA A 10 4.49 -21.96 -14.76
N GLN A 11 4.14 -21.52 -15.97
CA GLN A 11 3.80 -20.15 -16.24
C GLN A 11 2.75 -19.78 -15.20
N PHE A 12 3.09 -18.88 -14.29
CA PHE A 12 2.19 -18.39 -13.25
C PHE A 12 0.91 -17.93 -13.93
N GLU A 13 -0.13 -18.76 -13.83
CA GLU A 13 -1.45 -18.49 -14.35
C GLU A 13 -1.95 -17.17 -13.77
N SER A 14 -2.33 -16.26 -14.67
CA SER A 14 -3.05 -15.03 -14.37
C SER A 14 -2.31 -14.12 -13.40
N ALA A 15 -1.28 -13.41 -13.88
CA ALA A 15 -0.95 -12.13 -13.28
C ALA A 15 -2.22 -11.27 -13.35
N GLU A 16 -3.01 -11.25 -12.26
CA GLU A 16 -3.93 -10.17 -11.96
C GLU A 16 -3.20 -8.89 -12.36
N ALA A 17 -3.84 -7.99 -13.11
CA ALA A 17 -3.17 -6.80 -13.63
C ALA A 17 -2.71 -5.91 -12.47
N LEU A 18 -1.52 -6.21 -11.95
CA LEU A 18 -0.89 -5.52 -10.84
C LEU A 18 -0.27 -4.25 -11.39
N GLU A 19 -0.72 -3.11 -10.86
CA GLU A 19 -0.12 -1.82 -11.16
C GLU A 19 1.08 -1.61 -10.24
N GLU A 20 2.25 -1.43 -10.82
CA GLU A 20 3.46 -1.05 -10.09
C GLU A 20 3.69 0.47 -10.18
N ARG A 21 4.02 1.09 -9.05
CA ARG A 21 4.41 2.49 -8.98
C ARG A 21 5.71 2.68 -8.22
N VAL A 22 6.63 3.40 -8.83
CA VAL A 22 7.89 3.81 -8.20
C VAL A 22 7.65 5.08 -7.41
N ILE A 23 7.94 5.05 -6.11
CA ILE A 23 7.74 6.21 -5.22
C ILE A 23 9.03 7.03 -5.12
N GLU A 24 10.16 6.36 -4.88
CA GLU A 24 11.42 7.04 -4.64
C GLU A 24 12.59 6.22 -5.18
N ILE A 25 13.51 6.90 -5.86
CA ILE A 25 14.83 6.38 -6.22
C ILE A 25 15.88 7.24 -5.51
N ALA A 26 16.59 6.66 -4.56
CA ALA A 26 17.61 7.33 -3.78
C ALA A 26 18.99 6.73 -4.06
N ARG A 27 19.99 7.57 -4.35
CA ARG A 27 21.39 7.17 -4.38
C ARG A 27 21.94 7.20 -2.96
N VAL A 28 22.39 6.04 -2.47
CA VAL A 28 22.98 5.88 -1.12
C VAL A 28 24.44 5.48 -1.24
N ALA A 29 25.27 5.88 -0.27
CA ALA A 29 26.71 5.67 -0.32
C ALA A 29 27.23 5.00 0.95
N LYS A 30 28.17 4.06 0.80
CA LYS A 30 29.01 3.53 1.88
C LYS A 30 30.42 4.08 1.72
N VAL A 31 30.93 4.80 2.72
CA VAL A 31 32.30 5.29 2.75
C VAL A 31 33.27 4.13 3.04
N VAL A 32 34.37 4.06 2.31
CA VAL A 32 35.44 3.07 2.46
C VAL A 32 36.81 3.78 2.40
N LYS A 33 37.88 3.07 2.78
CA LYS A 33 39.26 3.64 2.84
C LYS A 33 39.73 4.38 1.58
N GLY A 34 39.21 4.02 0.40
CA GLY A 34 39.58 4.59 -0.90
C GLY A 34 38.45 5.33 -1.63
N GLY A 35 37.37 5.74 -0.94
CA GLY A 35 36.30 6.52 -1.57
C GLY A 35 34.89 6.16 -1.09
N ARG A 36 33.91 6.28 -1.99
CA ARG A 36 32.49 5.98 -1.69
C ARG A 36 31.97 4.93 -2.66
N ARG A 37 31.40 3.85 -2.13
CA ARG A 37 30.63 2.86 -2.92
C ARG A 37 29.19 3.33 -3.00
N PHE A 38 28.76 3.71 -4.19
CA PHE A 38 27.38 4.11 -4.46
C PHE A 38 26.50 2.90 -4.76
N GLN A 39 25.26 2.96 -4.29
CA GLN A 39 24.20 2.02 -4.59
C GLN A 39 22.90 2.80 -4.75
N PHE A 40 21.91 2.23 -5.42
CA PHE A 40 20.58 2.80 -5.54
C PHE A 40 19.61 2.02 -4.66
N ARG A 41 18.82 2.75 -3.88
CA ARG A 41 17.64 2.24 -3.16
C ARG A 41 16.42 2.67 -3.95
N VAL A 42 15.52 1.73 -4.23
CA VAL A 42 14.24 2.01 -4.88
C VAL A 42 13.12 1.54 -3.97
N THR A 43 12.10 2.37 -3.79
CA THR A 43 10.85 2.01 -3.11
C THR A 43 9.76 1.91 -4.16
N VAL A 44 9.16 0.73 -4.27
CA VAL A 44 8.06 0.41 -5.19
C VAL A 44 6.84 0.00 -4.39
N VAL A 45 5.67 0.34 -4.91
CA VAL A 45 4.39 -0.10 -4.40
C VAL A 45 3.63 -0.78 -5.52
N VAL A 46 2.95 -1.88 -5.21
CA VAL A 46 2.23 -2.73 -6.14
C VAL A 46 0.80 -2.90 -5.63
N GLY A 47 -0.19 -2.97 -6.52
CA GLY A 47 -1.56 -3.27 -6.13
C GLY A 47 -2.47 -3.64 -7.29
N ASP A 48 -3.60 -4.27 -6.98
CA ASP A 48 -4.57 -4.80 -7.95
C ASP A 48 -5.78 -3.88 -8.19
N LYS A 49 -5.79 -2.68 -7.59
CA LYS A 49 -6.95 -1.75 -7.53
C LYS A 49 -8.24 -2.34 -6.95
N LYS A 50 -8.17 -3.52 -6.32
CA LYS A 50 -9.31 -4.21 -5.70
C LYS A 50 -9.11 -4.38 -4.20
N GLY A 51 -8.20 -3.60 -3.62
CA GLY A 51 -7.89 -3.65 -2.20
C GLY A 51 -6.75 -4.57 -1.82
N LYS A 52 -5.97 -5.14 -2.75
CA LYS A 52 -4.67 -5.72 -2.40
C LYS A 52 -3.54 -4.76 -2.76
N VAL A 53 -2.66 -4.51 -1.78
CA VAL A 53 -1.48 -3.66 -1.97
C VAL A 53 -0.26 -4.24 -1.27
N GLY A 54 0.90 -4.00 -1.84
CA GLY A 54 2.18 -4.36 -1.25
C GLY A 54 3.23 -3.30 -1.50
N MET A 55 4.23 -3.24 -0.62
CA MET A 55 5.39 -2.36 -0.79
C MET A 55 6.69 -3.13 -0.75
N GLY A 56 7.67 -2.65 -1.49
CA GLY A 56 8.96 -3.28 -1.59
C GLY A 56 10.08 -2.24 -1.64
N VAL A 57 11.14 -2.51 -0.90
CA VAL A 57 12.37 -1.72 -0.96
C VAL A 57 13.46 -2.61 -1.54
N GLY A 58 14.06 -2.18 -2.65
CA GLY A 58 15.16 -2.86 -3.30
C GLY A 58 16.44 -2.03 -3.24
N LYS A 59 17.59 -2.71 -3.22
CA LYS A 59 18.91 -2.08 -3.25
C LYS A 59 19.87 -2.83 -4.17
N ALA A 60 20.52 -2.13 -5.08
CA ALA A 60 21.53 -2.69 -5.98
C ALA A 60 22.52 -1.61 -6.47
N ASN A 61 23.50 -2.02 -7.27
CA ASN A 61 24.48 -1.11 -7.86
C ASN A 61 23.90 -0.35 -9.08
N ALA A 62 22.94 -0.96 -9.78
CA ALA A 62 22.20 -0.36 -10.89
C ALA A 62 20.72 -0.19 -10.52
N VAL A 63 20.07 0.83 -11.10
CA VAL A 63 18.65 1.13 -10.84
C VAL A 63 17.72 0.00 -11.29
N PRO A 64 17.86 -0.61 -12.48
CA PRO A 64 16.96 -1.68 -12.92
C PRO A 64 16.99 -2.91 -11.99
N ASP A 65 18.19 -3.28 -11.51
CA ASP A 65 18.34 -4.38 -10.55
C ASP A 65 17.72 -4.06 -9.19
N ALA A 66 17.83 -2.81 -8.73
CA ALA A 66 17.21 -2.38 -7.49
C ALA A 66 15.68 -2.39 -7.62
N MET A 67 15.15 -1.97 -8.78
CA MET A 67 13.72 -1.98 -9.07
C MET A 67 13.16 -3.41 -9.11
N ARG A 68 13.80 -4.32 -9.84
CA ARG A 68 13.42 -5.75 -9.87
C ARG A 68 13.35 -6.37 -8.46
N LYS A 69 14.37 -6.13 -7.63
CA LYS A 69 14.38 -6.58 -6.23
C LYS A 69 13.27 -5.94 -5.38
N ALA A 70 12.92 -4.69 -5.67
CA ALA A 70 11.84 -4.01 -4.98
C ALA A 70 10.49 -4.61 -5.38
N SER A 71 10.22 -4.79 -6.67
CA SER A 71 9.00 -5.41 -7.18
C SER A 71 8.82 -6.84 -6.64
N GLU A 72 9.85 -7.69 -6.69
CA GLU A 72 9.80 -9.05 -6.12
C GLU A 72 9.45 -9.07 -4.62
N ARG A 73 9.90 -8.06 -3.86
CA ARG A 73 9.56 -7.94 -2.43
C ARG A 73 8.14 -7.44 -2.23
N ALA A 74 7.69 -6.48 -3.03
CA ALA A 74 6.33 -5.95 -2.97
C ALA A 74 5.28 -7.04 -3.26
N HIS A 75 5.54 -7.91 -4.24
CA HIS A 75 4.66 -9.04 -4.55
C HIS A 75 4.55 -10.05 -3.41
N LYS A 76 5.61 -10.21 -2.60
CA LYS A 76 5.60 -11.11 -1.43
C LYS A 76 4.89 -10.49 -0.23
N ASP A 77 4.89 -9.16 -0.11
CA ASP A 77 4.27 -8.40 0.97
C ASP A 77 2.91 -7.83 0.54
N MET A 78 2.12 -8.60 -0.21
CA MET A 78 0.77 -8.22 -0.60
C MET A 78 -0.18 -8.40 0.60
N ARG A 79 -0.88 -7.32 0.94
CA ARG A 79 -1.82 -7.23 2.06
C ARG A 79 -3.20 -6.84 1.57
N GLN A 80 -4.22 -7.35 2.24
CA GLN A 80 -5.60 -7.01 1.95
C GLN A 80 -6.03 -5.80 2.78
N VAL A 81 -6.65 -4.83 2.12
CA VAL A 81 -7.15 -3.58 2.69
C VAL A 81 -8.67 -3.62 2.72
N ASN A 82 -9.25 -3.25 3.85
CA ASN A 82 -10.68 -3.15 4.03
C ASN A 82 -11.22 -1.88 3.35
N LEU A 83 -11.92 -2.06 2.22
CA LEU A 83 -12.54 -0.98 1.44
C LEU A 83 -14.06 -0.92 1.68
N SER A 84 -14.62 0.30 1.64
CA SER A 84 -16.07 0.56 1.68
C SER A 84 -16.47 1.26 0.37
N GLY A 85 -16.79 0.47 -0.66
CA GLY A 85 -17.11 0.99 -1.99
C GLY A 85 -15.92 1.70 -2.64
N THR A 86 -15.96 3.03 -2.74
CA THR A 86 -14.87 3.85 -3.32
C THR A 86 -13.92 4.48 -2.29
N THR A 87 -14.20 4.29 -0.99
CA THR A 87 -13.55 4.95 0.14
C THR A 87 -13.17 3.95 1.24
N ILE A 88 -12.75 4.43 2.40
CA ILE A 88 -12.42 3.65 3.60
C ILE A 88 -13.58 3.61 4.62
N PRO A 89 -13.64 2.62 5.53
CA PRO A 89 -14.75 2.51 6.48
C PRO A 89 -14.81 3.61 7.56
N HIS A 90 -13.67 4.08 8.05
CA HIS A 90 -13.58 5.10 9.11
C HIS A 90 -12.26 5.86 9.03
N GLU A 91 -12.16 6.97 9.77
CA GLU A 91 -10.93 7.75 9.84
C GLU A 91 -9.89 7.11 10.76
N ILE A 92 -8.61 7.21 10.38
CA ILE A 92 -7.52 6.61 11.14
C ILE A 92 -6.22 7.43 10.99
N ILE A 93 -5.36 7.32 11.99
CA ILE A 93 -4.00 7.89 11.96
C ILE A 93 -3.01 6.74 12.01
N GLY A 94 -2.29 6.52 10.91
CA GLY A 94 -1.15 5.60 10.89
C GLY A 94 0.13 6.31 11.33
N LYS A 95 1.01 5.57 11.99
CA LYS A 95 2.26 6.11 12.53
C LYS A 95 3.42 5.17 12.30
N THR A 96 4.48 5.67 11.68
CA THR A 96 5.76 4.96 11.60
C THR A 96 6.89 5.91 11.95
N ALA A 97 7.63 5.58 13.01
CA ALA A 97 8.64 6.46 13.61
C ALA A 97 8.07 7.88 13.88
N GLY A 98 8.65 8.91 13.26
CA GLY A 98 8.20 10.29 13.36
C GLY A 98 7.15 10.71 12.32
N ALA A 99 6.82 9.86 11.35
CA ALA A 99 5.80 10.15 10.33
C ALA A 99 4.41 9.76 10.84
N LYS A 100 3.42 10.63 10.61
CA LYS A 100 2.01 10.39 10.93
C LYS A 100 1.18 10.68 9.69
N VAL A 101 0.30 9.78 9.30
CA VAL A 101 -0.60 9.97 8.16
C VAL A 101 -2.03 9.86 8.66
N PHE A 102 -2.76 10.97 8.59
CA PHE A 102 -4.20 10.98 8.83
C PHE A 102 -4.93 10.67 7.54
N VAL A 103 -5.88 9.75 7.62
CA VAL A 103 -6.68 9.27 6.49
C VAL A 103 -8.14 9.35 6.89
N LYS A 104 -8.96 10.02 6.07
CA LYS A 104 -10.37 10.25 6.33
C LYS A 104 -11.22 9.86 5.11
N PRO A 105 -12.32 9.13 5.30
CA PRO A 105 -13.22 8.81 4.21
C PRO A 105 -13.86 10.07 3.63
N ALA A 106 -14.03 10.08 2.31
CA ALA A 106 -14.68 11.17 1.58
C ALA A 106 -15.96 10.68 0.87
N SER A 107 -16.81 11.63 0.48
CA SER A 107 -17.98 11.36 -0.36
C SER A 107 -17.56 11.02 -1.79
N PRO A 108 -18.37 10.22 -2.52
CA PRO A 108 -18.10 9.91 -3.93
C PRO A 108 -17.91 11.17 -4.77
N GLY A 109 -16.87 11.18 -5.62
CA GLY A 109 -16.53 12.31 -6.49
C GLY A 109 -15.55 13.32 -5.89
N THR A 110 -15.01 13.07 -4.70
CA THR A 110 -13.97 13.92 -4.08
C THR A 110 -12.61 13.69 -4.73
N GLY A 111 -12.34 12.48 -5.22
CA GLY A 111 -11.03 12.11 -5.73
C GLY A 111 -9.99 11.86 -4.63
N VAL A 112 -8.75 11.57 -5.04
CA VAL A 112 -7.64 11.25 -4.13
C VAL A 112 -6.85 12.52 -3.78
N ILE A 113 -7.13 13.08 -2.60
CA ILE A 113 -6.41 14.24 -2.05
C ILE A 113 -5.34 13.74 -1.09
N ALA A 114 -4.12 13.59 -1.60
CA ALA A 114 -3.00 13.03 -0.86
C ALA A 114 -1.63 13.54 -1.32
N ALA A 115 -0.65 13.48 -0.40
CA ALA A 115 0.75 13.73 -0.71
C ALA A 115 1.33 12.62 -1.60
N GLY A 116 2.35 12.91 -2.42
CA GLY A 116 2.80 12.01 -3.51
C GLY A 116 2.98 10.53 -3.13
N GLY A 117 3.72 10.24 -2.06
CA GLY A 117 3.92 8.84 -1.60
C GLY A 117 2.63 8.17 -1.12
N VAL A 118 1.77 8.90 -0.41
CA VAL A 118 0.47 8.41 0.07
C VAL A 118 -0.48 8.19 -1.10
N ARG A 119 -0.51 9.12 -2.07
CA ARG A 119 -1.31 9.03 -3.29
C ARG A 119 -0.97 7.78 -4.09
N ALA A 120 0.32 7.49 -4.27
CA ALA A 120 0.76 6.30 -4.98
C ALA A 120 0.20 5.01 -4.35
N VAL A 121 0.20 4.91 -3.01
CA VAL A 121 -0.36 3.77 -2.28
C VAL A 121 -1.88 3.67 -2.45
N LEU A 122 -2.60 4.78 -2.28
CA LEU A 122 -4.07 4.78 -2.32
C LEU A 122 -4.61 4.48 -3.72
N GLU A 123 -3.94 4.97 -4.76
CA GLU A 123 -4.34 4.69 -6.14
C GLU A 123 -4.13 3.24 -6.54
N VAL A 124 -3.01 2.60 -6.14
CA VAL A 124 -2.84 1.16 -6.40
C VAL A 124 -3.76 0.29 -5.54
N ALA A 125 -4.20 0.80 -4.37
CA ALA A 125 -5.21 0.13 -3.55
C ALA A 125 -6.59 0.13 -4.20
N GLY A 126 -6.83 1.04 -5.15
CA GLY A 126 -8.13 1.21 -5.78
C GLY A 126 -9.05 2.18 -5.05
N ILE A 127 -8.53 2.93 -4.08
CA ILE A 127 -9.29 3.97 -3.38
C ILE A 127 -9.40 5.19 -4.29
N ARG A 128 -10.62 5.66 -4.52
CA ARG A 128 -10.88 6.78 -5.42
C ARG A 128 -11.20 8.07 -4.68
N ASP A 129 -11.86 7.98 -3.53
CA ASP A 129 -12.35 9.14 -2.79
C ASP A 129 -11.79 9.15 -1.37
N ILE A 130 -10.85 10.04 -1.09
CA ILE A 130 -10.19 10.07 0.22
C ILE A 130 -9.52 11.41 0.50
N LEU A 131 -9.59 11.83 1.75
CA LEU A 131 -8.90 13.01 2.28
C LEU A 131 -7.76 12.56 3.17
N THR A 132 -6.55 13.03 2.92
CA THR A 132 -5.40 12.68 3.76
C THR A 132 -4.57 13.89 4.14
N LYS A 133 -3.85 13.77 5.26
CA LYS A 133 -2.85 14.74 5.68
C LYS A 133 -1.61 14.02 6.20
N SER A 134 -0.48 14.28 5.57
CA SER A 134 0.84 13.91 6.12
C SER A 134 1.25 14.92 7.18
N MET A 135 1.62 14.43 8.36
CA MET A 135 2.02 15.21 9.54
C MET A 135 3.30 14.64 10.14
N GLY A 136 4.04 15.48 10.88
CA GLY A 136 5.31 15.07 11.49
C GLY A 136 6.44 15.00 10.46
N SER A 137 7.14 13.87 10.38
CA SER A 137 8.28 13.69 9.48
C SER A 137 7.87 13.61 8.00
N ALA A 138 8.62 14.31 7.14
CA ALA A 138 8.44 14.29 5.69
C ALA A 138 9.25 13.19 4.97
N ASN A 139 9.83 12.24 5.71
CA ASN A 139 10.59 11.14 5.10
C ASN A 139 9.65 10.22 4.30
N VAL A 140 9.87 10.16 2.98
CA VAL A 140 9.00 9.45 2.03
C VAL A 140 8.80 7.98 2.42
N LEU A 141 9.86 7.26 2.79
CA LEU A 141 9.76 5.86 3.16
C LEU A 141 8.87 5.65 4.40
N ASN A 142 9.05 6.50 5.43
CA ASN A 142 8.27 6.42 6.66
C ASN A 142 6.82 6.84 6.43
N VAL A 143 6.57 7.81 5.55
CA VAL A 143 5.22 8.24 5.17
C VAL A 143 4.48 7.11 4.45
N VAL A 144 5.15 6.39 3.55
CA VAL A 144 4.58 5.22 2.87
C VAL A 144 4.29 4.12 3.90
N MET A 145 5.25 3.77 4.76
CA MET A 145 5.02 2.78 5.82
C MET A 145 3.89 3.18 6.77
N ALA A 146 3.79 4.46 7.15
CA ALA A 146 2.71 4.96 7.98
C ALA A 146 1.35 4.90 7.27
N THR A 147 1.34 4.98 5.94
CA THR A 147 0.12 4.75 5.14
C THR A 147 -0.29 3.27 5.20
N PHE A 148 0.66 2.34 5.04
CA PHE A 148 0.36 0.92 5.19
C PHE A 148 -0.12 0.58 6.60
N ASP A 149 0.51 1.14 7.63
CA ASP A 149 0.06 1.03 9.02
C ASP A 149 -1.38 1.54 9.20
N ALA A 150 -1.73 2.68 8.60
CA ALA A 150 -3.10 3.19 8.61
C ALA A 150 -4.09 2.21 7.95
N LEU A 151 -3.73 1.65 6.80
CA LEU A 151 -4.58 0.72 6.04
C LEU A 151 -4.75 -0.63 6.76
N ASP A 152 -3.70 -1.15 7.39
CA ASP A 152 -3.71 -2.41 8.13
C ASP A 152 -4.62 -2.34 9.38
N HIS A 153 -4.76 -1.16 9.97
CA HIS A 153 -5.64 -0.96 11.13
C HIS A 153 -7.10 -0.67 10.75
N LEU A 154 -7.43 -0.58 9.45
CA LEU A 154 -8.82 -0.43 9.01
C LEU A 154 -9.59 -1.71 9.31
N ARG A 155 -10.69 -1.54 10.04
CA ARG A 155 -11.62 -2.62 10.38
C ARG A 155 -12.86 -2.55 9.54
N SER A 156 -13.27 -3.71 9.05
CA SER A 156 -14.51 -3.87 8.32
C SER A 156 -15.72 -3.79 9.27
N PRO A 157 -16.85 -3.15 8.89
CA PRO A 157 -18.06 -3.14 9.70
C PRO A 157 -18.56 -4.55 10.06
N GLN A 158 -18.39 -5.52 9.14
CA GLN A 158 -18.73 -6.92 9.37
C GLN A 158 -17.88 -7.55 10.48
N GLU A 159 -16.57 -7.30 10.48
CA GLU A 159 -15.64 -7.83 11.48
C GLU A 159 -15.95 -7.25 12.88
N GLU A 160 -16.24 -5.95 12.96
CA GLU A 160 -16.61 -5.30 14.22
C GLU A 160 -17.97 -5.76 14.74
N ALA A 161 -18.92 -6.11 13.86
CA ALA A 161 -20.22 -6.67 14.25
C ALA A 161 -20.08 -8.03 14.94
N VAL A 162 -19.27 -8.92 14.36
CA VAL A 162 -18.95 -10.22 14.97
C VAL A 162 -18.24 -10.01 16.31
N ARG A 163 -17.25 -9.12 16.36
CA ARG A 163 -16.50 -8.83 17.59
C ARG A 163 -17.37 -8.30 18.72
N ARG A 164 -18.34 -7.44 18.42
CA ARG A 164 -19.22 -6.80 19.42
C ARG A 164 -20.51 -7.56 19.70
N GLY A 165 -20.81 -8.62 18.94
CA GLY A 165 -22.07 -9.36 19.04
C GLY A 165 -23.30 -8.51 18.67
N LYS A 166 -23.15 -7.54 17.76
CA LYS A 166 -24.23 -6.65 17.32
C LYS A 166 -24.61 -6.93 15.87
N LYS A 167 -25.80 -6.50 15.46
CA LYS A 167 -26.22 -6.56 14.06
C LYS A 167 -25.35 -5.62 13.22
N VAL A 168 -25.04 -6.05 11.99
CA VAL A 168 -24.18 -5.30 11.05
C VAL A 168 -24.78 -3.92 10.74
N GLU A 169 -26.09 -3.84 10.58
CA GLU A 169 -26.85 -2.61 10.29
C GLU A 169 -26.58 -1.48 11.31
N GLU A 170 -26.37 -1.84 12.58
CA GLU A 170 -26.10 -0.87 13.65
C GLU A 170 -24.66 -0.35 13.66
N LEU A 171 -23.74 -0.99 12.92
CA LEU A 171 -22.31 -0.66 12.90
C LEU A 171 -21.82 -0.15 11.55
N LEU A 172 -22.67 -0.14 10.52
CA LEU A 172 -22.37 0.55 9.27
C LEU A 172 -22.02 2.02 9.54
N PRO A 173 -21.13 2.64 8.74
CA PRO A 173 -20.88 4.07 8.86
C PRO A 173 -22.14 4.90 8.64
N PHE A 174 -22.24 6.07 9.29
CA PHE A 174 -23.48 6.87 9.28
C PHE A 174 -23.91 7.32 7.86
N TRP A 175 -22.96 7.44 6.94
CA TRP A 175 -23.23 7.80 5.54
C TRP A 175 -23.77 6.62 4.72
N GLU A 176 -23.48 5.38 5.10
CA GLU A 176 -24.07 4.20 4.45
C GLU A 176 -25.47 3.90 5.00
N ARG A 177 -25.71 4.10 6.30
CA ARG A 177 -27.05 3.94 6.90
C ARG A 177 -28.09 4.85 6.25
N ARG A 178 -27.70 6.07 5.88
CA ARG A 178 -28.61 7.02 5.22
C ARG A 178 -29.10 6.54 3.85
N ARG A 179 -28.34 5.69 3.13
CA ARG A 179 -28.77 5.12 1.85
C ARG A 179 -29.79 3.99 1.98
N GLN A 180 -29.82 3.29 3.12
CA GLN A 180 -30.80 2.23 3.34
C GLN A 180 -32.16 2.76 3.78
N ASN A 181 -32.20 3.98 4.33
CA ASN A 181 -33.41 4.61 4.86
C ASN A 181 -33.99 5.70 3.94
N ALA A 182 -33.45 5.85 2.72
CA ALA A 182 -33.91 6.77 1.68
C ALA A 182 -34.41 5.97 0.47
#